data_AF-A0A7X8HE24-F1
#
_entry.id   AF-A0A7X8HE24-F1
#
_cell.length_a   1.000
_cell.length_b   1.000
_cell.length_c   1.000
_cell.angle_alpha   90.00
_cell.angle_beta   90.00
_cell.angle_gamma   90.00
#
_symmetry.space_group_name_H-M   'P 1'
#
loop_
_entity.id
_entity.type
_entity.pdbx_description
1 polymer ?
#
loop_
_entity_poly.entity_id
_entity_poly.type
_entity_poly.pdbx_seq_one_letter_code
_entity_poly.pdbx_strand_id
1 'polypeptide(L)'
;MEADSGYECSCGACSGSAEGVVQPRVPEGGAGSRSADPALVREGIFLGASCLIAGAGFLVESEAFGLSAPAGGSPALALFAGAYLLAGWKVIVGALRNLRAGRPFDELFLMSLSTIGAFLIGHPEEAVGVMVFYKIGEILQESAVLRSRSSIRAILSLRPDSARVLREGRTIL
;
A
#
# COMPACT_ATOMS: atom_id res chain seq x y z
N MET A 1 35.77 30.25 -43.37
CA MET A 1 35.41 28.83 -43.59
C MET A 1 34.02 28.69 -42.99
N GLU A 2 33.07 29.24 -43.74
CA GLU A 2 31.61 29.22 -43.53
C GLU A 2 31.06 28.07 -44.41
N ALA A 3 29.97 27.35 -44.15
CA ALA A 3 28.81 27.55 -43.28
C ALA A 3 28.03 26.21 -43.12
N ASP A 4 26.89 26.29 -42.42
CA ASP A 4 25.71 25.41 -42.34
C ASP A 4 25.67 24.49 -41.10
N SER A 5 25.05 24.85 -39.96
CA SER A 5 23.70 25.41 -39.70
C SER A 5 22.58 24.56 -40.32
N GLY A 6 21.79 23.86 -39.50
CA GLY A 6 20.57 23.22 -39.99
C GLY A 6 20.13 21.93 -39.30
N TYR A 7 20.16 21.85 -37.96
CA TYR A 7 19.30 20.91 -37.24
C TYR A 7 17.92 21.57 -37.04
N GLU A 8 17.18 21.74 -38.14
CA GLU A 8 15.75 22.04 -38.09
C GLU A 8 14.98 20.73 -37.94
N CYS A 9 14.60 20.38 -36.71
CA CYS A 9 13.44 19.51 -36.50
C CYS A 9 12.18 20.39 -36.54
N SER A 10 11.81 20.81 -37.76
CA SER A 10 10.52 21.46 -38.02
C SER A 10 9.46 20.37 -38.14
N CYS A 11 8.73 20.13 -37.06
CA CYS A 11 7.49 19.37 -37.07
C CYS A 11 6.46 20.08 -37.96
N GLY A 12 6.40 19.72 -39.25
CA GLY A 12 5.45 20.34 -40.17
C GLY A 12 5.05 19.52 -41.40
N ALA A 13 5.65 18.37 -41.69
CA ALA A 13 5.40 17.66 -42.94
C ALA A 13 5.40 16.13 -42.80
N CYS A 14 4.33 15.57 -42.21
CA CYS A 14 3.97 14.16 -42.40
C CYS A 14 2.62 14.05 -43.10
N SER A 15 2.58 14.51 -44.35
CA SER A 15 1.48 14.22 -45.28
C SER A 15 2.02 13.32 -46.39
N GLY A 16 2.01 12.00 -46.17
CA GLY A 16 2.25 11.04 -47.25
C GLY A 16 2.76 9.66 -46.84
N SER A 17 1.82 8.74 -46.67
CA SER A 17 1.91 7.30 -46.96
C SER A 17 2.62 6.32 -46.01
N ALA A 18 1.92 5.18 -45.85
CA ALA A 18 2.36 3.84 -45.49
C ALA A 18 2.55 3.48 -44.00
N GLU A 19 1.46 2.94 -43.45
CA GLU A 19 1.37 1.55 -42.94
C GLU A 19 2.46 1.06 -41.97
N GLY A 20 2.02 0.74 -40.75
CA GLY A 20 2.76 -0.14 -39.85
C GLY A 20 3.28 0.49 -38.56
N VAL A 21 2.64 1.53 -38.02
CA VAL A 21 2.89 1.90 -36.60
C VAL A 21 2.29 0.80 -35.74
N VAL A 22 3.12 -0.17 -35.35
CA VAL A 22 2.84 -1.08 -34.24
C VAL A 22 2.69 -0.19 -33.01
N GLN A 23 1.46 0.20 -32.68
CA GLN A 23 1.19 0.81 -31.40
C GLN A 23 1.52 -0.25 -30.35
N PRO A 24 2.48 -0.03 -29.44
CA PRO A 24 2.59 -0.88 -28.28
C PRO A 24 1.26 -0.75 -27.55
N ARG A 25 0.49 -1.84 -27.50
CA ARG A 25 -0.73 -1.94 -26.71
C ARG A 25 -0.28 -1.79 -25.25
N VAL A 26 -0.26 -0.55 -24.75
CA VAL A 26 -0.14 -0.27 -23.32
C VAL A 26 -1.29 -1.04 -22.69
N PRO A 27 -1.04 -2.09 -21.89
CA PRO A 27 -2.13 -2.69 -21.14
C PRO A 27 -2.67 -1.56 -20.29
N GLU A 28 -3.93 -1.19 -20.53
CA GLU A 28 -4.61 -0.19 -19.71
C GLU A 28 -4.34 -0.60 -18.26
N GLY A 29 -3.73 0.32 -17.52
CA GLY A 29 -3.49 0.18 -16.10
C GLY A 29 -4.84 0.01 -15.45
N GLY A 30 -5.28 -1.25 -15.40
CA GLY A 30 -6.62 -1.65 -15.09
C GLY A 30 -6.98 -1.05 -13.75
N ALA A 31 -7.94 -0.14 -13.81
CA ALA A 31 -8.78 0.21 -12.69
C ALA A 31 -9.18 -1.09 -11.99
N GLY A 32 -8.74 -1.22 -10.74
CA GLY A 32 -9.18 -2.20 -9.76
C GLY A 32 -9.60 -3.56 -10.32
N SER A 33 -8.70 -4.54 -10.26
CA SER A 33 -9.18 -5.86 -9.92
C SER A 33 -9.71 -5.79 -8.49
N ARG A 34 -11.00 -5.47 -8.38
CA ARG A 34 -11.90 -6.02 -7.36
C ARG A 34 -12.00 -7.54 -7.54
N SER A 35 -10.86 -8.24 -7.62
CA SER A 35 -10.78 -9.54 -6.99
C SER A 35 -10.71 -9.18 -5.52
N ALA A 36 -11.77 -9.51 -4.78
CA ALA A 36 -11.65 -9.73 -3.36
C ALA A 36 -10.49 -10.72 -3.17
N ASP A 37 -9.26 -10.21 -3.04
CA ASP A 37 -8.15 -11.04 -2.64
C ASP A 37 -8.59 -11.62 -1.31
N PRO A 38 -8.77 -12.95 -1.20
CA PRO A 38 -9.37 -13.55 -0.02
C PRO A 38 -8.51 -13.28 1.22
N ALA A 39 -7.25 -12.87 1.05
CA ALA A 39 -6.39 -12.35 2.11
C ALA A 39 -6.83 -10.98 2.62
N LEU A 40 -7.18 -10.03 1.74
CA LEU A 40 -7.63 -8.68 2.12
C LEU A 40 -9.04 -8.70 2.71
N VAL A 41 -9.95 -9.50 2.14
CA VAL A 41 -11.30 -9.69 2.71
C VAL A 41 -11.23 -10.43 4.04
N ARG A 42 -10.37 -11.44 4.18
CA ARG A 42 -10.14 -12.12 5.46
C ARG A 42 -9.54 -11.18 6.49
N GLU A 43 -8.56 -10.35 6.12
CA GLU A 43 -8.02 -9.31 7.00
C GLU A 43 -9.07 -8.26 7.37
N GLY A 44 -9.94 -7.86 6.42
CA GLY A 44 -11.08 -6.99 6.67
C GLY A 44 -12.13 -7.60 7.60
N ILE A 45 -12.37 -8.91 7.53
CA ILE A 45 -13.24 -9.66 8.47
C ILE A 45 -12.58 -9.73 9.85
N PHE A 46 -11.27 -9.95 9.95
CA PHE A 46 -10.54 -9.91 11.22
C PHE A 46 -10.54 -8.51 11.84
N LEU A 47 -10.38 -7.46 11.03
CA LEU A 47 -10.53 -6.06 11.44
C LEU A 47 -11.95 -5.76 11.92
N GLY A 48 -12.97 -6.17 11.16
CA GLY A 48 -14.37 -6.00 11.54
C GLY A 48 -14.71 -6.73 12.84
N ALA A 49 -14.24 -7.97 13.02
CA ALA A 49 -14.40 -8.73 14.26
C ALA A 49 -13.67 -8.07 15.43
N SER A 50 -12.45 -7.56 15.23
CA SER A 50 -11.71 -6.83 16.27
C SER A 50 -12.41 -5.54 16.70
N CYS A 51 -13.01 -4.81 15.74
CA CYS A 51 -13.78 -3.60 16.02
C CYS A 51 -15.09 -3.89 16.77
N LEU A 52 -15.76 -5.02 16.46
CA LEU A 52 -16.94 -5.48 17.20
C LEU A 52 -16.61 -5.93 18.62
N ILE A 53 -15.50 -6.66 18.81
CA ILE A 53 -15.04 -7.11 20.13
C ILE A 53 -14.58 -5.91 20.98
N ALA A 54 -13.84 -4.98 20.38
CA ALA A 54 -13.43 -3.74 21.05
C ALA A 54 -14.64 -2.85 21.38
N GLY A 55 -15.62 -2.74 20.48
CA GLY A 55 -16.88 -2.04 20.73
C GLY A 55 -17.69 -2.69 21.86
N ALA A 56 -17.73 -4.03 21.93
CA ALA A 56 -18.34 -4.74 23.04
C ALA A 56 -17.57 -4.52 24.36
N GLY A 57 -16.23 -4.46 24.32
CA GLY A 57 -15.40 -4.12 25.48
C GLY A 57 -15.66 -2.70 26.00
N PHE A 58 -15.78 -1.73 25.09
CA PHE A 58 -16.12 -0.34 25.43
C PHE A 58 -17.54 -0.22 26.04
N LEU A 59 -18.50 -0.96 25.51
CA LEU A 59 -19.88 -1.03 26.05
C LEU A 59 -19.94 -1.67 27.44
N VAL A 60 -19.02 -2.58 27.75
CA VAL A 60 -18.90 -3.20 29.09
C VAL A 60 -18.33 -2.22 30.12
N GLU A 61 -17.48 -1.27 29.71
CA GLU A 61 -16.97 -0.21 30.60
C GLU A 61 -17.94 0.96 30.76
N SER A 62 -18.82 1.23 29.79
CA SER A 62 -19.83 2.28 29.88
C SER A 62 -21.05 1.84 30.70
N GLU A 63 -20.93 1.82 32.03
CA GLU A 63 -22.06 1.96 32.99
C GLU A 63 -23.29 1.03 32.81
N ALA A 64 -23.10 -0.22 32.37
CA ALA A 64 -24.22 -1.17 32.18
C ALA A 64 -24.12 -2.49 32.98
N PHE A 65 -23.03 -2.76 33.71
CA PHE A 65 -22.92 -4.02 34.45
C PHE A 65 -22.44 -3.80 35.89
N GLY A 66 -23.40 -3.59 36.79
CA GLY A 66 -23.22 -3.57 38.25
C GLY A 66 -22.88 -4.93 38.85
N LEU A 67 -21.86 -5.63 38.33
CA LEU A 67 -21.17 -6.68 39.08
C LEU A 67 -19.83 -6.12 39.54
N SER A 68 -19.75 -5.88 40.84
CA SER A 68 -18.49 -5.71 41.57
C SER A 68 -17.64 -6.97 41.35
N ALA A 69 -16.80 -6.96 40.32
CA ALA A 69 -15.76 -7.96 40.13
C ALA A 69 -14.52 -7.51 40.91
N PRO A 70 -13.87 -8.42 41.66
CA PRO A 70 -12.82 -8.05 42.59
C PRO A 70 -11.58 -7.55 41.82
N ALA A 71 -10.87 -6.62 42.44
CA ALA A 71 -9.61 -6.05 42.01
C ALA A 71 -8.66 -7.13 41.42
N GLY A 72 -8.28 -6.99 40.15
CA GLY A 72 -7.25 -7.84 39.55
C GLY A 72 -7.16 -7.86 38.02
N GLY A 73 -8.19 -7.44 37.30
CA GLY A 73 -8.12 -7.31 35.85
C GLY A 73 -9.50 -7.03 35.27
N SER A 74 -9.70 -5.85 34.70
CA SER A 74 -10.97 -5.53 34.05
C SER A 74 -11.15 -6.51 32.88
N PRO A 75 -12.28 -7.25 32.80
CA PRO A 75 -12.55 -8.14 31.66
C PRO A 75 -12.51 -7.38 30.32
N ALA A 76 -12.74 -6.07 30.36
CA ALA A 76 -12.51 -5.15 29.25
C ALA A 76 -11.05 -5.18 28.74
N LEU A 77 -10.05 -5.13 29.62
CA LEU A 77 -8.64 -5.19 29.22
C LEU A 77 -8.31 -6.49 28.49
N ALA A 78 -8.86 -7.62 28.96
CA ALA A 78 -8.68 -8.92 28.30
C ALA A 78 -9.37 -8.97 26.92
N LEU A 79 -10.55 -8.37 26.78
CA LEU A 79 -11.26 -8.26 25.50
C LEU A 79 -10.51 -7.36 24.51
N PHE A 80 -10.01 -6.22 24.97
CA PHE A 80 -9.21 -5.31 24.15
C PHE A 80 -7.87 -5.92 23.76
N ALA A 81 -7.17 -6.58 24.69
CA ALA A 81 -5.96 -7.32 24.39
C ALA A 81 -6.23 -8.42 23.35
N GLY A 82 -7.36 -9.14 23.47
CA GLY A 82 -7.81 -10.13 22.49
C GLY A 82 -8.08 -9.53 21.12
N ALA A 83 -8.79 -8.41 21.05
CA ALA A 83 -9.07 -7.69 19.80
C ALA A 83 -7.78 -7.19 19.14
N TYR A 84 -6.88 -6.60 19.93
CA TYR A 84 -5.57 -6.17 19.48
C TYR A 84 -4.71 -7.32 18.99
N LEU A 85 -4.67 -8.46 19.70
CA LEU A 85 -3.96 -9.65 19.26
C LEU A 85 -4.52 -10.18 17.94
N LEU A 86 -5.84 -10.23 17.76
CA LEU A 86 -6.45 -10.66 16.49
C LEU A 86 -6.07 -9.74 15.32
N ALA A 87 -6.12 -8.42 15.52
CA ALA A 87 -5.81 -7.45 14.47
C ALA A 87 -4.29 -7.32 14.21
N GLY A 88 -3.50 -7.39 15.28
CA GLY A 88 -2.08 -7.07 15.33
C GLY A 88 -1.13 -8.25 15.26
N TRP A 89 -1.63 -9.49 15.30
CA TRP A 89 -0.78 -10.69 15.31
C TRP A 89 0.29 -10.68 14.21
N LYS A 90 -0.11 -10.34 12.98
CA LYS A 90 0.83 -10.29 11.84
C LYS A 90 1.89 -9.21 11.99
N VAL A 91 1.52 -8.05 12.54
CA VAL A 91 2.42 -6.93 12.78
C VAL A 91 3.46 -7.28 13.84
N ILE A 92 3.02 -7.85 14.96
CA ILE A 92 3.90 -8.25 16.07
C ILE A 92 4.87 -9.35 15.62
N VAL A 93 4.38 -10.37 14.92
CA VAL A 93 5.23 -11.46 14.40
C VAL A 93 6.21 -10.93 13.35
N GLY A 94 5.77 -10.03 12.48
CA GLY A 94 6.62 -9.38 11.49
C GLY A 94 7.72 -8.52 12.15
N ALA A 95 7.35 -7.72 13.15
CA ALA A 95 8.28 -6.92 13.95
C ALA A 95 9.37 -7.79 14.59
N LEU A 96 8.97 -8.91 15.22
CA LEU A 96 9.90 -9.82 15.86
C LEU A 96 10.85 -10.50 14.86
N ARG A 97 10.35 -10.83 13.66
CA ARG A 97 11.18 -11.38 12.57
C ARG A 97 12.18 -10.35 12.07
N ASN A 98 11.75 -9.11 11.84
CA ASN A 98 12.61 -8.03 11.32
C ASN A 98 13.68 -7.61 12.35
N LEU A 99 13.30 -7.60 13.63
CA LEU A 99 14.24 -7.36 14.73
C LEU A 99 15.33 -8.44 14.78
N ARG A 100 14.96 -9.72 14.66
CA ARG A 100 15.92 -10.84 14.59
C ARG A 100 16.78 -10.82 13.32
N ALA A 101 16.25 -10.31 12.22
CA ALA A 101 16.97 -10.15 10.96
C ALA A 101 17.97 -8.97 10.97
N GLY A 102 18.15 -8.28 12.12
CA GLY A 102 19.10 -7.18 12.26
C GLY A 102 18.58 -5.82 11.80
N ARG A 103 17.25 -5.65 11.70
CA ARG A 103 16.60 -4.37 11.36
C ARG A 103 15.77 -3.86 12.54
N PRO A 104 16.40 -3.28 13.57
CA PRO A 104 15.72 -2.89 14.80
C PRO A 104 14.78 -1.68 14.64
N PHE A 105 15.06 -0.77 13.70
CA PHE A 105 14.25 0.44 13.48
C PHE A 105 13.33 0.29 12.27
N ASP A 106 12.50 -0.74 12.32
CA ASP A 106 11.50 -1.02 11.28
C ASP A 106 10.12 -0.46 11.67
N GLU A 107 9.28 -0.19 10.67
CA GLU A 107 7.91 0.31 10.89
C GLU A 107 7.12 -0.60 11.82
N LEU A 108 7.18 -1.92 11.58
CA LEU A 108 6.45 -2.92 12.38
C LEU A 108 6.91 -2.91 13.83
N PHE A 109 8.20 -2.65 14.09
CA PHE A 109 8.75 -2.55 15.43
C PHE A 109 8.26 -1.29 16.14
N LEU A 110 8.35 -0.13 15.48
CA LEU A 110 7.89 1.15 16.05
C LEU A 110 6.39 1.11 16.37
N MET A 111 5.60 0.50 15.49
CA MET A 111 4.18 0.25 15.71
C MET A 111 3.91 -0.67 16.90
N SER A 112 4.63 -1.79 17.00
CA SER A 112 4.48 -2.73 18.11
C SER A 112 4.86 -2.08 19.44
N LEU A 113 5.94 -1.31 19.46
CA LEU A 113 6.39 -0.58 20.65
C LEU A 113 5.37 0.46 21.10
N SER A 114 4.83 1.24 20.16
CA SER A 114 3.81 2.26 20.44
C SER A 114 2.54 1.64 21.04
N THR A 115 2.04 0.58 20.40
CA THR A 115 0.81 -0.10 20.84
C THR A 115 0.98 -0.78 22.20
N ILE A 116 2.14 -1.39 22.49
CA ILE A 116 2.46 -1.89 23.83
C ILE A 116 2.51 -0.74 24.85
N GLY A 117 3.08 0.40 24.48
CA GLY A 117 3.08 1.61 25.31
C GLY A 117 1.68 2.08 25.68
N ALA A 118 0.75 2.10 24.72
CA ALA A 118 -0.65 2.45 24.97
C ALA A 118 -1.34 1.48 25.96
N PHE A 119 -1.06 0.18 25.86
CA PHE A 119 -1.53 -0.81 26.85
C PHE A 119 -0.96 -0.56 28.25
N LEU A 120 0.31 -0.15 28.36
CA LEU A 120 0.95 0.13 29.65
C LEU A 120 0.40 1.38 30.34
N ILE A 121 0.00 2.38 29.57
CA ILE A 121 -0.61 3.62 30.08
C ILE A 121 -2.11 3.41 30.40
N GLY A 122 -2.70 2.30 29.95
CA GLY A 122 -4.10 1.95 30.21
C GLY A 122 -5.08 2.46 29.16
N HIS A 123 -4.61 2.79 27.96
CA HIS A 123 -5.41 3.27 26.82
C HIS A 123 -5.40 2.24 25.66
N PRO A 124 -6.03 1.07 25.83
CA PRO A 124 -6.06 0.04 24.80
C PRO A 124 -6.81 0.47 23.52
N GLU A 125 -7.74 1.42 23.61
CA GLU A 125 -8.51 1.98 22.50
C GLU A 125 -7.61 2.64 21.44
N GLU A 126 -6.55 3.32 21.88
CA GLU A 126 -5.58 3.95 20.99
C GLU A 126 -4.76 2.89 20.23
N ALA A 127 -4.40 1.79 20.90
CA ALA A 127 -3.64 0.70 20.30
C ALA A 127 -4.40 0.03 19.14
N VAL A 128 -5.71 -0.17 19.32
CA VAL A 128 -6.58 -0.71 18.25
C VAL A 128 -6.71 0.30 17.11
N GLY A 129 -6.90 1.59 17.42
CA GLY A 129 -6.97 2.65 16.42
C GLY A 129 -5.73 2.72 15.52
N VAL A 130 -4.54 2.66 16.11
CA VAL A 130 -3.26 2.62 15.37
C VAL A 130 -3.20 1.43 14.43
N MET A 131 -3.64 0.25 14.87
CA MET A 131 -3.62 -0.97 14.05
C MET A 131 -4.57 -0.88 12.85
N VAL A 132 -5.76 -0.29 13.04
CA VAL A 132 -6.74 -0.03 11.97
C VAL A 132 -6.16 0.96 10.96
N PHE A 133 -5.62 2.08 11.42
CA PHE A 133 -5.06 3.09 10.52
C PHE A 133 -3.87 2.57 9.73
N TYR A 134 -3.01 1.74 10.34
CA TYR A 134 -1.93 1.08 9.61
C TYR A 134 -2.44 0.19 8.49
N LYS A 135 -3.47 -0.62 8.76
CA LYS A 135 -4.05 -1.50 7.74
C LYS A 135 -4.65 -0.72 6.57
N ILE A 136 -5.29 0.41 6.86
CA ILE A 136 -5.76 1.34 5.83
C ILE A 136 -4.56 1.92 5.06
N GLY A 137 -3.52 2.35 5.78
CA GLY A 137 -2.29 2.90 5.20
C GLY A 137 -1.56 1.92 4.28
N GLU A 138 -1.50 0.64 4.64
CA GLU A 138 -0.91 -0.44 3.84
C GLU A 138 -1.60 -0.56 2.47
N ILE A 139 -2.94 -0.54 2.48
CA ILE A 139 -3.76 -0.59 1.25
C ILE A 139 -3.51 0.65 0.37
N LEU A 140 -3.43 1.82 0.99
CA LEU A 140 -3.15 3.08 0.28
C LEU A 140 -1.73 3.08 -0.29
N GLN A 141 -0.75 2.58 0.46
CA GLN A 141 0.64 2.49 0.04
C GLN A 141 0.78 1.56 -1.18
N GLU A 142 0.18 0.37 -1.15
CA GLU A 142 0.25 -0.56 -2.28
C GLU A 142 -0.41 0.04 -3.53
N SER A 143 -1.59 0.65 -3.36
CA SER A 143 -2.30 1.33 -4.44
C SER A 143 -1.48 2.47 -5.05
N ALA A 144 -0.81 3.27 -4.21
CA ALA A 144 0.05 4.36 -4.65
C ALA A 144 1.26 3.83 -5.43
N VAL A 145 1.94 2.80 -4.91
CA VAL A 145 3.12 2.19 -5.56
C VAL A 145 2.74 1.60 -6.92
N LEU A 146 1.60 0.92 -7.04
CA LEU A 146 1.12 0.36 -8.32
C LEU A 146 0.92 1.46 -9.36
N ARG A 147 0.25 2.56 -8.99
CA ARG A 147 0.04 3.72 -9.88
C ARG A 147 1.35 4.40 -10.26
N SER A 148 2.29 4.53 -9.33
CA SER A 148 3.62 5.08 -9.63
C SER A 148 4.37 4.21 -10.64
N ARG A 149 4.36 2.88 -10.46
CA ARG A 149 5.03 1.95 -11.38
C ARG A 149 4.39 1.94 -12.77
N SER A 150 3.06 2.04 -12.87
CA SER A 150 2.39 2.10 -14.18
C SER A 150 2.72 3.38 -14.94
N SER A 151 2.79 4.53 -14.25
CA SER A 151 3.19 5.80 -14.86
C SER A 151 4.62 5.73 -15.43
N ILE A 152 5.56 5.15 -14.68
CA ILE A 152 6.94 4.95 -15.15
C ILE A 152 6.98 4.05 -16.39
N ARG A 153 6.21 2.96 -16.41
CA ARG A 153 6.14 2.05 -17.56
C ARG A 153 5.57 2.72 -18.81
N ALA A 154 4.56 3.57 -18.65
CA ALA A 154 3.98 4.32 -19.78
C ALA A 154 5.02 5.23 -20.43
N ILE A 155 5.83 5.94 -19.62
CA ILE A 155 6.92 6.78 -20.13
C ILE A 155 7.98 5.94 -20.84
N LEU A 156 8.38 4.81 -20.25
CA LEU A 156 9.37 3.92 -20.86
C LEU A 156 8.89 3.32 -22.19
N SER A 157 7.58 3.08 -22.34
CA SER A 157 6.99 2.53 -23.58
C SER A 157 6.95 3.51 -24.76
N LEU A 158 7.21 4.81 -24.52
CA LEU A 158 7.33 5.80 -25.58
C LEU A 158 8.69 5.75 -26.28
N ARG A 159 9.67 5.01 -25.75
CA ARG A 159 10.96 4.83 -26.42
C ARG A 159 10.77 3.90 -27.64
N PRO A 160 11.01 4.37 -28.88
CA PRO A 160 10.96 3.50 -30.03
C PRO A 160 12.13 2.51 -30.00
N ASP A 161 11.85 1.24 -30.27
CA ASP A 161 12.87 0.17 -30.30
C ASP A 161 13.69 0.17 -31.60
N SER A 162 13.23 0.87 -32.63
CA SER A 162 13.90 0.94 -33.94
C SER A 162 13.67 2.30 -34.57
N ALA A 163 14.69 2.82 -35.24
CA ALA A 163 14.64 4.11 -35.93
C ALA A 163 15.20 3.94 -37.33
N ARG A 164 14.48 4.46 -38.32
CA ARG A 164 14.88 4.42 -39.71
C ARG A 164 15.81 5.60 -40.01
N VAL A 165 16.98 5.35 -40.59
CA VAL A 165 18.00 6.38 -40.85
C VAL A 165 18.11 6.67 -42.36
N LEU A 166 18.20 7.94 -42.75
CA LEU A 166 18.44 8.34 -44.15
C LEU A 166 19.94 8.61 -44.36
N ARG A 167 20.59 7.89 -45.28
CA ARG A 167 21.97 8.14 -45.71
C ARG A 167 22.04 8.13 -47.23
N GLU A 168 22.62 9.18 -47.83
CA GLU A 168 22.81 9.28 -49.29
C GLU A 168 21.53 9.04 -50.11
N GLY A 169 20.39 9.55 -49.65
CA GLY A 169 19.09 9.38 -50.30
C GLY A 169 18.51 7.96 -50.21
N ARG A 170 19.15 7.04 -49.49
CA ARG A 170 18.67 5.70 -49.20
C ARG A 170 18.30 5.55 -47.72
N THR A 171 17.22 4.83 -47.50
CA THR A 171 16.66 4.66 -46.17
C THR A 171 17.01 3.27 -45.63
N ILE A 172 17.80 3.22 -44.55
CA ILE A 172 18.27 2.01 -43.89
C ILE A 172 17.54 1.84 -42.54
N LEU A 173 17.20 0.59 -42.18
CA LEU A 173 16.56 0.22 -40.91
C LEU A 173 17.59 -0.04 -39.82
#